data_AF-A0A2J7QT04-F1
#
_entry.id   AF-A0A2J7QT04-F1
#
_cell.length_a   1.000
_cell.length_b   1.000
_cell.length_c   1.000
_cell.angle_alpha   90.00
_cell.angle_beta   90.00
_cell.angle_gamma   90.00
#
_symmetry.space_group_name_H-M   'P 1'
#
loop_
_entity.id
_entity.type
_entity.pdbx_description
1 polymer ?
#
loop_
_entity_poly.entity_id
_entity_poly.type
_entity_poly.pdbx_seq_one_letter_code
_entity_poly.pdbx_strand_id
1 'polypeptide(L)'
;MDAYKPSCSNWRSPSSQQYLSSSSEDDDGYDAHDYDEEEEEEEYDEETGWEGEEYDEEEGCEEWEDYDEEEGCEEEEEYDEEEGCEGEDYDEEEGCEEEEEYDGEDEYWDDDDEYDEEEELCYEEEEEPYQVSVAHSHKPSTWMDMPLDKEVELVQLPTNSPEYLKVKSKVHSTLPVHIDRIVRIQNPYIWGCYTLKKNEYEHRLGSAVKELELFHATAQSNVDSIAANNLDWRRTKRAKFGKGVSFSPRAHYANKYCNYNAGTERALILTRVLVGKCHKGKYWMKSPKEGYDTTIGNSKSVYVKYEDNEFYPEYVAYYRQ
;
A
#
# COMPACT_ATOMS: atom_id res chain seq x y z
N MET A 1 14.14 -47.08 -5.75
CA MET A 1 13.08 -46.09 -6.04
C MET A 1 13.65 -44.76 -5.63
N ASP A 2 14.29 -44.09 -6.56
CA ASP A 2 15.52 -43.37 -6.24
C ASP A 2 15.30 -41.85 -6.31
N ALA A 3 15.67 -41.16 -5.24
CA ALA A 3 15.40 -39.73 -5.08
C ALA A 3 16.31 -38.89 -6.00
N TYR A 4 15.71 -38.18 -6.94
CA TYR A 4 16.45 -37.40 -7.95
C TYR A 4 16.87 -36.03 -7.40
N LYS A 5 18.16 -35.85 -7.10
CA LYS A 5 18.76 -34.53 -6.80
C LYS A 5 19.57 -34.03 -8.00
N PRO A 6 19.24 -32.88 -8.61
CA PRO A 6 20.09 -32.25 -9.62
C PRO A 6 21.29 -31.54 -8.94
N SER A 7 22.49 -31.74 -9.47
CA SER A 7 23.72 -31.10 -8.97
C SER A 7 24.04 -29.81 -9.73
N CYS A 8 24.24 -28.69 -9.01
CA CYS A 8 24.75 -27.45 -9.61
C CYS A 8 26.19 -27.64 -10.13
N SER A 9 26.48 -27.15 -11.33
CA SER A 9 27.84 -27.13 -11.89
C SER A 9 28.01 -26.04 -12.95
N ASN A 10 29.22 -25.46 -12.98
CA ASN A 10 29.79 -24.68 -14.10
C ASN A 10 29.08 -23.37 -14.52
N TRP A 11 29.17 -22.35 -13.66
CA TRP A 11 29.37 -20.98 -14.16
C TRP A 11 30.87 -20.78 -14.46
N ARG A 12 31.21 -20.31 -15.67
CA ARG A 12 32.57 -19.88 -16.05
C ARG A 12 32.49 -18.65 -16.94
N SER A 13 33.04 -17.53 -16.49
CA SER A 13 33.20 -16.32 -17.29
C SER A 13 34.38 -16.44 -18.25
N PRO A 14 34.30 -15.91 -19.49
CA PRO A 14 35.47 -15.64 -20.32
C PRO A 14 36.06 -14.26 -19.97
N SER A 15 37.35 -14.21 -19.67
CA SER A 15 38.11 -12.95 -19.55
C SER A 15 38.73 -12.55 -20.89
N SER A 16 38.93 -11.25 -21.09
CA SER A 16 39.62 -10.68 -22.26
C SER A 16 41.05 -11.22 -22.43
N GLN A 17 41.48 -11.43 -23.68
CA GLN A 17 42.88 -11.26 -24.07
C GLN A 17 43.03 -10.97 -25.57
N GLN A 18 44.08 -10.23 -25.93
CA GLN A 18 44.39 -9.76 -27.28
C GLN A 18 45.36 -10.72 -27.98
N TYR A 19 45.37 -10.75 -29.31
CA TYR A 19 46.55 -11.09 -30.11
C TYR A 19 46.61 -10.23 -31.39
N LEU A 20 47.81 -10.09 -31.97
CA LEU A 20 48.18 -9.09 -32.99
C LEU A 20 48.64 -9.75 -34.30
N SER A 21 48.81 -8.92 -35.35
CA SER A 21 49.60 -9.14 -36.59
C SER A 21 49.03 -10.15 -37.63
N SER A 22 49.18 -9.95 -38.95
CA SER A 22 49.66 -8.79 -39.74
C SER A 22 49.47 -9.01 -41.26
N SER A 23 49.48 -7.91 -42.04
CA SER A 23 49.74 -7.85 -43.50
C SER A 23 48.64 -8.38 -44.46
N SER A 24 48.47 -7.82 -45.67
CA SER A 24 49.09 -6.64 -46.33
C SER A 24 48.25 -6.14 -47.51
N GLU A 25 48.62 -4.97 -48.06
CA GLU A 25 48.31 -4.43 -49.41
C GLU A 25 46.82 -4.12 -49.74
N ASP A 26 46.41 -2.93 -50.22
CA ASP A 26 47.04 -1.59 -50.40
C ASP A 26 45.97 -0.51 -50.02
N ASP A 27 45.78 0.73 -50.53
CA ASP A 27 46.22 1.51 -51.71
C ASP A 27 45.94 3.04 -51.49
N ASP A 28 46.14 3.88 -52.52
CA ASP A 28 45.92 5.35 -52.60
C ASP A 28 44.56 5.91 -52.09
N GLY A 29 44.41 7.20 -51.74
CA GLY A 29 45.36 8.33 -51.71
C GLY A 29 44.72 9.72 -51.49
N TYR A 30 45.52 10.65 -50.93
CA TYR A 30 45.41 12.13 -50.78
C TYR A 30 44.16 12.92 -51.23
N ASP A 31 43.69 13.84 -50.37
CA ASP A 31 44.08 15.28 -50.45
C ASP A 31 43.90 15.99 -49.08
N ALA A 32 44.54 17.16 -48.86
CA ALA A 32 44.48 17.91 -47.60
C ALA A 32 44.82 19.42 -47.71
N HIS A 33 43.96 20.27 -47.16
CA HIS A 33 44.25 21.65 -46.71
C HIS A 33 43.44 21.89 -45.41
N ASP A 34 43.94 22.26 -44.22
CA ASP A 34 45.04 23.13 -43.72
C ASP A 34 44.48 24.49 -43.19
N TYR A 35 45.20 25.14 -42.26
CA TYR A 35 44.75 26.13 -41.23
C TYR A 35 44.05 27.41 -41.76
N ASP A 36 43.29 28.21 -40.96
CA ASP A 36 43.73 29.01 -39.79
C ASP A 36 42.64 29.34 -38.74
N GLU A 37 43.10 29.83 -37.57
CA GLU A 37 42.33 30.49 -36.50
C GLU A 37 42.29 32.02 -36.73
N GLU A 38 41.22 32.72 -36.28
CA GLU A 38 41.32 33.99 -35.52
C GLU A 38 39.94 34.40 -34.95
N GLU A 39 39.94 35.29 -33.95
CA GLU A 39 38.74 35.85 -33.29
C GLU A 39 38.34 37.20 -33.90
N GLU A 40 37.04 37.54 -33.88
CA GLU A 40 36.61 38.95 -33.74
C GLU A 40 35.17 39.05 -33.16
N GLU A 41 34.94 40.02 -32.28
CA GLU A 41 33.62 40.42 -31.77
C GLU A 41 33.07 41.57 -32.63
N GLU A 42 31.73 41.69 -32.80
CA GLU A 42 31.01 42.98 -32.92
C GLU A 42 29.51 42.81 -32.54
N GLU A 43 28.77 43.91 -32.49
CA GLU A 43 27.55 44.12 -31.68
C GLU A 43 26.42 44.82 -32.51
N TYR A 44 25.15 44.81 -32.04
CA TYR A 44 24.01 45.63 -32.53
C TYR A 44 23.46 45.35 -33.98
N ASP A 45 22.21 45.66 -34.38
CA ASP A 45 20.92 45.92 -33.68
C ASP A 45 19.69 45.67 -34.62
N GLU A 46 18.48 45.85 -34.06
CA GLU A 46 17.21 46.35 -34.65
C GLU A 46 16.54 45.66 -35.88
N GLU A 47 15.42 45.00 -35.54
CA GLU A 47 14.05 45.28 -36.03
C GLU A 47 13.52 44.79 -37.42
N THR A 48 12.23 44.44 -37.37
CA THR A 48 11.22 44.32 -38.45
C THR A 48 11.07 42.99 -39.22
N GLY A 49 9.82 42.64 -39.52
CA GLY A 49 9.49 41.94 -40.78
C GLY A 49 9.18 40.44 -40.75
N TRP A 50 8.31 39.94 -39.88
CA TRP A 50 7.61 38.67 -40.13
C TRP A 50 6.10 38.84 -40.06
N GLU A 51 5.46 38.66 -41.22
CA GLU A 51 4.01 38.56 -41.36
C GLU A 51 3.54 37.17 -40.87
N GLY A 52 2.33 37.08 -40.33
CA GLY A 52 1.87 35.91 -39.60
C GLY A 52 1.18 34.84 -40.44
N GLU A 53 1.00 33.66 -39.83
CA GLU A 53 -0.07 32.72 -40.16
C GLU A 53 -0.97 32.53 -38.92
N GLU A 54 -2.13 31.92 -39.11
CA GLU A 54 -3.33 32.24 -38.35
C GLU A 54 -3.48 31.52 -37.00
N TYR A 55 -4.20 32.16 -36.07
CA TYR A 55 -4.82 31.48 -34.94
C TYR A 55 -6.10 30.80 -35.44
N ASP A 56 -6.35 29.57 -35.00
CA ASP A 56 -7.65 28.91 -35.15
C ASP A 56 -8.23 28.59 -33.77
N GLU A 57 -9.55 28.63 -33.64
CA GLU A 57 -10.21 28.99 -32.38
C GLU A 57 -10.64 27.80 -31.48
N GLU A 58 -10.93 28.15 -30.22
CA GLU A 58 -11.82 27.53 -29.24
C GLU A 58 -12.33 26.08 -29.43
N GLU A 59 -12.12 25.25 -28.39
CA GLU A 59 -13.24 24.47 -27.83
C GLU A 59 -13.31 24.56 -26.29
N GLY A 60 -14.43 25.07 -25.79
CA GLY A 60 -15.20 24.37 -24.76
C GLY A 60 -14.59 24.22 -23.35
N CYS A 61 -14.31 25.34 -22.65
CA CYS A 61 -14.30 25.32 -21.19
C CYS A 61 -15.74 25.22 -20.65
N GLU A 62 -16.35 24.02 -20.68
CA GLU A 62 -17.65 23.80 -20.06
C GLU A 62 -17.58 23.95 -18.53
N GLU A 63 -18.12 25.06 -18.05
CA GLU A 63 -18.35 25.38 -16.64
C GLU A 63 -19.51 24.51 -16.12
N TRP A 64 -19.19 23.47 -15.36
CA TRP A 64 -20.21 22.60 -14.76
C TRP A 64 -20.77 23.24 -13.49
N GLU A 65 -21.92 23.89 -13.65
CA GLU A 65 -22.73 24.46 -12.56
C GLU A 65 -23.03 23.42 -11.47
N ASP A 66 -23.05 23.85 -10.21
CA ASP A 66 -23.40 23.00 -9.07
C ASP A 66 -24.92 22.75 -9.06
N TYR A 67 -25.33 21.52 -9.40
CA TYR A 67 -26.70 21.05 -9.24
C TYR A 67 -26.95 20.62 -7.78
N ASP A 68 -27.34 21.58 -6.94
CA ASP A 68 -28.06 21.31 -5.69
C ASP A 68 -29.53 20.96 -6.01
N GLU A 69 -29.82 19.66 -6.18
CA GLU A 69 -31.20 19.16 -6.17
C GLU A 69 -31.67 18.96 -4.72
N GLU A 70 -32.26 20.01 -4.13
CA GLU A 70 -33.18 19.88 -2.99
C GLU A 70 -34.50 19.25 -3.48
N GLU A 71 -34.55 17.92 -3.57
CA GLU A 71 -35.80 17.16 -3.67
C GLU A 71 -36.06 16.42 -2.34
N GLY A 72 -37.19 16.73 -1.72
CA GLY A 72 -37.53 16.25 -0.38
C GLY A 72 -38.32 14.94 -0.41
N CYS A 73 -37.75 13.87 0.17
CA CYS A 73 -38.50 12.65 0.47
C CYS A 73 -39.26 12.78 1.81
N GLU A 74 -40.30 13.61 1.83
CA GLU A 74 -41.38 13.49 2.82
C GLU A 74 -42.37 12.42 2.32
N GLU A 75 -42.17 11.16 2.72
CA GLU A 75 -43.21 10.13 2.63
C GLU A 75 -43.50 9.61 4.04
N GLU A 76 -44.63 10.07 4.59
CA GLU A 76 -45.29 9.49 5.76
C GLU A 76 -46.02 8.22 5.32
N GLU A 77 -45.76 7.08 5.98
CA GLU A 77 -46.73 5.97 6.02
C GLU A 77 -47.04 5.66 7.49
N GLU A 78 -48.29 5.86 7.86
CA GLU A 78 -48.89 5.60 9.18
C GLU A 78 -50.22 4.85 8.94
N TYR A 79 -50.64 4.00 9.90
CA TYR A 79 -51.81 3.11 9.83
C TYR A 79 -51.66 1.92 8.85
N ASP A 80 -52.34 0.78 9.01
CA ASP A 80 -53.46 0.45 9.90
C ASP A 80 -53.12 -0.53 11.04
N GLU A 81 -53.78 -0.33 12.19
CA GLU A 81 -54.14 -1.40 13.12
C GLU A 81 -55.52 -1.95 12.71
N GLU A 82 -55.76 -3.27 12.74
CA GLU A 82 -57.05 -3.85 13.20
C GLU A 82 -56.95 -5.38 13.35
N GLU A 83 -57.79 -5.92 14.25
CA GLU A 83 -58.31 -7.30 14.38
C GLU A 83 -57.39 -8.52 14.05
N GLY A 84 -57.28 -9.54 14.89
CA GLY A 84 -58.20 -9.99 15.93
C GLY A 84 -58.70 -11.42 15.62
N CYS A 85 -58.22 -12.43 16.36
CA CYS A 85 -58.73 -13.80 16.30
C CYS A 85 -58.69 -14.43 17.70
N GLU A 86 -59.83 -14.97 18.13
CA GLU A 86 -60.06 -15.59 19.43
C GLU A 86 -60.03 -17.13 19.35
N GLY A 87 -59.73 -17.81 20.46
CA GLY A 87 -59.97 -19.25 20.64
C GLY A 87 -58.93 -20.20 20.00
N GLU A 88 -58.88 -21.48 20.39
CA GLU A 88 -59.67 -22.21 21.42
C GLU A 88 -58.74 -23.04 22.32
N ASP A 89 -59.14 -23.26 23.57
CA ASP A 89 -58.47 -24.16 24.53
C ASP A 89 -58.76 -25.64 24.19
N TYR A 90 -57.74 -26.52 24.31
CA TYR A 90 -57.97 -27.97 24.47
C TYR A 90 -56.93 -28.64 25.41
N ASP A 91 -57.42 -28.94 26.60
CA ASP A 91 -57.18 -30.09 27.48
C ASP A 91 -55.76 -30.49 27.99
N GLU A 92 -55.73 -30.74 29.30
CA GLU A 92 -54.71 -31.50 30.04
C GLU A 92 -54.91 -33.02 29.83
N GLU A 93 -53.85 -33.83 29.91
CA GLU A 93 -53.80 -35.01 30.80
C GLU A 93 -52.38 -35.64 30.83
N GLU A 94 -52.11 -36.39 31.91
CA GLU A 94 -51.13 -37.48 32.12
C GLU A 94 -49.96 -37.66 31.12
N GLY A 95 -48.70 -37.80 31.53
CA GLY A 95 -48.21 -38.36 32.80
C GLY A 95 -47.67 -39.79 32.58
N CYS A 96 -46.34 -39.95 32.65
CA CYS A 96 -45.65 -41.24 32.81
C CYS A 96 -44.25 -40.99 33.38
N GLU A 97 -43.92 -41.69 34.45
CA GLU A 97 -42.57 -41.82 34.99
C GLU A 97 -41.92 -43.07 34.35
N GLU A 98 -40.63 -43.03 34.03
CA GLU A 98 -39.83 -44.25 33.92
C GLU A 98 -38.37 -43.91 34.29
N GLU A 99 -37.82 -44.67 35.24
CA GLU A 99 -36.45 -44.52 35.75
C GLU A 99 -35.53 -45.46 34.95
N GLU A 100 -34.34 -45.00 34.56
CA GLU A 100 -33.26 -45.91 34.13
C GLU A 100 -32.21 -46.01 35.24
N GLU A 101 -32.03 -47.22 35.77
CA GLU A 101 -31.08 -47.54 36.83
C GLU A 101 -29.64 -47.41 36.30
N TYR A 102 -28.79 -46.64 37.00
CA TYR A 102 -27.34 -46.64 36.77
C TYR A 102 -26.72 -47.85 37.49
N ASP A 103 -26.23 -48.83 36.73
CA ASP A 103 -25.43 -49.93 37.26
C ASP A 103 -23.98 -49.49 37.47
N GLY A 104 -23.53 -49.53 38.73
CA GLY A 104 -22.15 -49.26 39.10
C GLY A 104 -21.38 -50.56 39.29
N GLU A 105 -20.22 -50.68 38.64
CA GLU A 105 -19.15 -51.58 39.06
C GLU A 105 -17.88 -50.75 39.31
N ASP A 106 -17.32 -50.86 40.52
CA ASP A 106 -16.12 -50.15 40.95
C ASP A 106 -14.84 -50.86 40.45
N GLU A 107 -13.88 -50.13 39.90
CA GLU A 107 -12.48 -50.56 39.87
C GLU A 107 -11.61 -49.63 40.73
N TYR A 108 -11.37 -50.07 41.96
CA TYR A 108 -10.29 -49.56 42.80
C TYR A 108 -8.95 -50.13 42.30
N TRP A 109 -8.01 -49.24 41.98
CA TRP A 109 -6.62 -49.59 41.70
C TRP A 109 -5.75 -49.08 42.85
N ASP A 110 -5.43 -49.97 43.79
CA ASP A 110 -4.58 -49.70 44.95
C ASP A 110 -3.08 -49.82 44.58
N ASP A 111 -2.32 -48.75 44.87
CA ASP A 111 -0.90 -48.67 45.28
C ASP A 111 0.25 -49.41 44.53
N ASP A 112 1.47 -49.03 44.93
CA ASP A 112 2.79 -49.65 44.63
C ASP A 112 3.28 -49.65 43.16
N ASP A 113 3.80 -48.49 42.71
CA ASP A 113 5.00 -48.44 41.85
C ASP A 113 6.02 -47.43 42.44
N GLU A 114 7.14 -47.95 42.94
CA GLU A 114 8.24 -47.21 43.57
C GLU A 114 9.15 -46.62 42.47
N TYR A 115 8.79 -45.44 41.97
CA TYR A 115 9.60 -44.73 40.95
C TYR A 115 10.86 -44.08 41.56
N ASP A 116 12.00 -44.35 40.94
CA ASP A 116 13.34 -43.85 41.31
C ASP A 116 13.42 -42.31 41.42
N GLU A 117 14.36 -41.82 42.25
CA GLU A 117 14.80 -40.42 42.24
C GLU A 117 15.62 -40.13 40.96
N GLU A 118 14.97 -40.03 39.80
CA GLU A 118 15.62 -39.55 38.58
C GLU A 118 16.16 -38.12 38.77
N GLU A 119 17.37 -37.86 38.27
CA GLU A 119 18.08 -36.60 38.51
C GLU A 119 17.27 -35.39 38.00
N GLU A 120 17.09 -34.37 38.84
CA GLU A 120 16.81 -33.00 38.37
C GLU A 120 18.04 -32.51 37.58
N LEU A 121 18.14 -32.94 36.33
CA LEU A 121 18.98 -32.30 35.33
C LEU A 121 18.43 -30.90 35.12
N CYS A 122 19.01 -29.94 35.85
CA CYS A 122 18.79 -28.53 35.63
C CYS A 122 19.28 -28.14 34.23
N TYR A 123 18.37 -28.24 33.25
CA TYR A 123 18.57 -27.70 31.91
C TYR A 123 18.82 -26.20 32.07
N GLU A 124 20.06 -25.77 31.86
CA GLU A 124 20.35 -24.36 31.66
C GLU A 124 19.62 -23.95 30.37
N GLU A 125 18.57 -23.14 30.48
CA GLU A 125 17.95 -22.51 29.31
C GLU A 125 18.97 -21.55 28.69
N GLU A 126 19.79 -22.06 27.77
CA GLU A 126 20.48 -21.23 26.79
C GLU A 126 19.39 -20.45 26.03
N GLU A 127 19.27 -19.14 26.29
CA GLU A 127 18.37 -18.26 25.53
C GLU A 127 18.80 -18.25 24.05
N GLU A 128 18.22 -19.17 23.27
CA GLU A 128 18.29 -19.24 21.81
C GLU A 128 18.10 -17.82 21.25
N PRO A 129 19.13 -17.22 20.62
CA PRO A 129 19.18 -15.78 20.40
C PRO A 129 18.07 -15.35 19.44
N TYR A 130 17.00 -14.78 20.04
CA TYR A 130 15.71 -14.42 19.45
C TYR A 130 15.77 -14.28 17.93
N GLN A 131 15.31 -15.32 17.23
CA GLN A 131 15.47 -15.53 15.78
C GLN A 131 15.21 -14.24 15.00
N VAL A 132 16.29 -13.60 14.55
CA VAL A 132 16.28 -12.27 13.93
C VAL A 132 15.40 -12.31 12.69
N SER A 133 14.20 -11.74 12.79
CA SER A 133 13.13 -11.97 11.82
C SER A 133 13.54 -11.57 10.39
N VAL A 134 12.96 -12.23 9.40
CA VAL A 134 13.26 -11.99 7.96
C VAL A 134 13.09 -10.51 7.59
N ALA A 135 12.19 -9.80 8.27
CA ALA A 135 11.99 -8.37 8.10
C ALA A 135 13.15 -7.51 8.65
N HIS A 136 13.86 -7.94 9.69
CA HIS A 136 15.00 -7.20 10.25
C HIS A 136 16.19 -7.16 9.28
N SER A 137 16.49 -8.27 8.59
CA SER A 137 17.55 -8.34 7.57
C SER A 137 17.21 -7.64 6.25
N HIS A 138 15.94 -7.26 6.06
CA HIS A 138 15.44 -6.57 4.85
C HIS A 138 14.73 -5.24 5.16
N LYS A 139 14.97 -4.65 6.35
CA LYS A 139 14.37 -3.37 6.75
C LYS A 139 14.98 -2.20 5.95
N PRO A 140 14.23 -1.11 5.68
CA PRO A 140 14.78 0.10 5.09
C PRO A 140 15.90 0.67 5.94
N SER A 141 16.96 1.18 5.31
CA SER A 141 18.11 1.79 6.00
C SER A 141 17.80 3.09 6.75
N THR A 142 16.59 3.65 6.60
CA THR A 142 16.10 4.76 7.42
C THR A 142 15.53 4.31 8.76
N TRP A 143 15.19 3.03 8.93
CA TRP A 143 14.57 2.54 10.16
C TRP A 143 15.56 2.52 11.32
N MET A 144 15.11 3.02 12.47
CA MET A 144 15.79 2.81 13.75
C MET A 144 15.52 1.40 14.24
N ASP A 145 16.35 0.89 15.15
CA ASP A 145 16.08 -0.36 15.83
C ASP A 145 14.80 -0.23 16.69
N MET A 146 14.00 -1.30 16.69
CA MET A 146 12.74 -1.36 17.42
C MET A 146 12.94 -2.15 18.73
N PRO A 147 12.28 -1.75 19.82
CA PRO A 147 12.20 -2.57 21.03
C PRO A 147 11.64 -3.97 20.74
N LEU A 148 12.15 -4.99 21.42
CA LEU A 148 11.76 -6.40 21.20
C LEU A 148 10.30 -6.68 21.55
N ASP A 149 9.71 -5.87 22.43
CA ASP A 149 8.32 -5.89 22.87
C ASP A 149 7.34 -5.20 21.91
N LYS A 150 7.82 -4.61 20.80
CA LYS A 150 7.00 -3.83 19.87
C LYS A 150 6.89 -4.43 18.48
N GLU A 151 5.67 -4.76 18.08
CA GLU A 151 5.34 -5.11 16.68
C GLU A 151 5.41 -3.90 15.73
N VAL A 152 5.15 -2.69 16.23
CA VAL A 152 5.08 -1.45 15.43
C VAL A 152 5.65 -0.27 16.22
N GLU A 153 6.35 0.64 15.53
CA GLU A 153 6.78 1.92 16.10
C GLU A 153 6.44 3.12 15.20
N LEU A 154 5.98 4.21 15.82
CA LEU A 154 5.69 5.50 15.17
C LEU A 154 6.82 6.51 15.47
N VAL A 155 7.87 6.47 14.66
CA VAL A 155 9.09 7.27 14.88
C VAL A 155 8.86 8.72 14.45
N GLN A 156 8.78 9.65 15.40
CA GLN A 156 8.69 11.08 15.08
C GLN A 156 10.00 11.60 14.46
N LEU A 157 9.91 12.15 13.26
CA LEU A 157 11.06 12.65 12.51
C LEU A 157 11.48 14.05 13.00
N PRO A 158 12.78 14.33 13.21
CA PRO A 158 13.26 15.68 13.50
C PRO A 158 12.91 16.65 12.38
N THR A 159 12.40 17.84 12.73
CA THR A 159 11.85 18.82 11.77
C THR A 159 12.88 19.42 10.81
N ASN A 160 14.17 19.26 11.13
CA ASN A 160 15.32 19.65 10.32
C ASN A 160 15.95 18.48 9.52
N SER A 161 15.43 17.25 9.65
CA SER A 161 16.00 16.10 8.94
C SER A 161 15.65 16.12 7.45
N PRO A 162 16.54 15.64 6.55
CA PRO A 162 16.25 15.54 5.12
C PRO A 162 14.99 14.71 4.81
N GLU A 163 14.72 13.70 5.63
CA GLU A 163 13.55 12.83 5.55
C GLU A 163 12.25 13.61 5.85
N TYR A 164 12.21 14.36 6.97
CA TYR A 164 11.09 15.25 7.29
C TYR A 164 10.85 16.28 6.19
N LEU A 165 11.93 16.91 5.68
CA LEU A 165 11.85 17.93 4.63
C LEU A 165 11.35 17.36 3.30
N LYS A 166 11.76 16.12 2.93
CA LYS A 166 11.22 15.39 1.76
C LYS A 166 9.71 15.17 1.88
N VAL A 167 9.23 14.65 3.02
CA VAL A 167 7.80 14.36 3.22
C VAL A 167 6.99 15.65 3.30
N LYS A 168 7.49 16.68 4.02
CA LYS A 168 6.88 18.01 4.07
C LYS A 168 6.75 18.63 2.68
N SER A 169 7.81 18.61 1.88
CA SER A 169 7.80 19.13 0.51
C SER A 169 6.74 18.43 -0.36
N LYS A 170 6.64 17.10 -0.28
CA LYS A 170 5.60 16.33 -0.97
C LYS A 170 4.18 16.76 -0.59
N VAL A 171 3.88 16.95 0.70
CA VAL A 171 2.55 17.44 1.14
C VAL A 171 2.31 18.88 0.64
N HIS A 172 3.26 19.79 0.91
CA HIS A 172 3.15 21.21 0.57
C HIS A 172 3.08 21.48 -0.94
N SER A 173 3.55 20.56 -1.79
CA SER A 173 3.43 20.65 -3.26
C SER A 173 2.00 20.85 -3.77
N THR A 174 1.00 20.44 -2.97
CA THR A 174 -0.42 20.62 -3.31
C THR A 174 -1.29 21.02 -2.13
N LEU A 175 -0.85 20.88 -0.87
CA LEU A 175 -1.61 21.24 0.33
C LEU A 175 -0.72 22.04 1.31
N PRO A 176 -0.75 23.38 1.28
CA PRO A 176 0.10 24.24 2.11
C PRO A 176 -0.49 24.45 3.52
N VAL A 177 -0.64 23.37 4.30
CA VAL A 177 -1.16 23.38 5.68
C VAL A 177 -0.06 23.54 6.74
N HIS A 178 -0.45 23.86 7.97
CA HIS A 178 0.43 23.69 9.12
C HIS A 178 0.55 22.20 9.46
N ILE A 179 1.74 21.63 9.28
CA ILE A 179 2.08 20.28 9.73
C ILE A 179 2.66 20.37 11.14
N ASP A 180 1.98 19.76 12.10
CA ASP A 180 2.36 19.77 13.52
C ASP A 180 3.55 18.84 13.78
N ARG A 181 3.54 17.65 13.15
CA ARG A 181 4.62 16.67 13.18
C ARG A 181 4.51 15.70 11.99
N ILE A 182 5.62 15.04 11.67
CA ILE A 182 5.67 13.90 10.74
C ILE A 182 6.28 12.73 11.51
N VAL A 183 5.67 11.55 11.39
CA VAL A 183 6.22 10.29 11.89
C VAL A 183 6.46 9.33 10.73
N ARG A 184 7.46 8.45 10.85
CA ARG A 184 7.62 7.25 10.01
C ARG A 184 6.97 6.06 10.72
N ILE A 185 6.22 5.25 9.98
CA ILE A 185 5.72 3.96 10.44
C ILE A 185 6.82 2.91 10.22
N GLN A 186 7.14 2.16 11.28
CA GLN A 186 7.95 0.96 11.20
C GLN A 186 7.10 -0.24 11.63
N ASN A 187 6.57 -0.99 10.66
CA ASN A 187 5.86 -2.25 10.87
C ASN A 187 6.59 -3.35 10.09
N PRO A 188 7.42 -4.20 10.74
CA PRO A 188 8.22 -5.23 10.07
C PRO A 188 7.37 -6.26 9.33
N TYR A 189 6.17 -6.59 9.84
CA TYR A 189 5.26 -7.56 9.24
C TYR A 189 4.69 -7.03 7.91
N ILE A 190 4.02 -5.87 7.92
CA ILE A 190 3.45 -5.27 6.70
C ILE A 190 4.57 -4.97 5.70
N TRP A 191 5.75 -4.51 6.16
CA TRP A 191 6.90 -4.29 5.29
C TRP A 191 7.35 -5.60 4.60
N GLY A 192 7.51 -6.69 5.34
CA GLY A 192 7.87 -7.99 4.79
C GLY A 192 6.86 -8.49 3.74
N CYS A 193 5.57 -8.43 4.05
CA CYS A 193 4.51 -8.82 3.11
C CYS A 193 4.46 -7.91 1.87
N TYR A 194 4.66 -6.60 2.03
CA TYR A 194 4.77 -5.63 0.93
C TYR A 194 5.99 -5.91 0.03
N THR A 195 7.16 -6.18 0.61
CA THR A 195 8.37 -6.54 -0.15
C THR A 195 8.19 -7.84 -0.94
N LEU A 196 7.55 -8.86 -0.34
CA LEU A 196 7.22 -10.10 -1.06
C LEU A 196 6.23 -9.84 -2.24
N LYS A 197 5.19 -9.03 -2.02
CA LYS A 197 4.24 -8.63 -3.06
C LYS A 197 4.91 -7.80 -4.17
N LYS A 198 5.87 -6.94 -3.82
CA LYS A 198 6.68 -6.18 -4.77
C LYS A 198 7.54 -7.10 -5.64
N ASN A 199 8.24 -8.06 -5.05
CA ASN A 199 9.06 -9.03 -5.78
C ASN A 199 8.22 -9.89 -6.74
N GLU A 200 6.99 -10.27 -6.34
CA GLU A 200 6.01 -10.95 -7.20
C GLU A 200 5.62 -10.07 -8.41
N TYR A 201 5.25 -8.81 -8.16
CA TYR A 201 4.94 -7.84 -9.19
C TYR A 201 6.10 -7.62 -10.18
N GLU A 202 7.33 -7.45 -9.67
CA GLU A 202 8.53 -7.25 -10.51
C GLU A 202 8.83 -8.50 -11.36
N HIS A 203 8.60 -9.71 -10.83
CA HIS A 203 8.72 -10.95 -11.60
C HIS A 203 7.64 -11.09 -12.68
N ARG A 204 6.37 -10.84 -12.37
CA ARG A 204 5.22 -11.02 -13.29
C ARG A 204 5.09 -9.89 -14.33
N LEU A 205 5.47 -8.66 -13.99
CA LEU A 205 5.23 -7.47 -14.82
C LEU A 205 6.52 -6.81 -15.33
N GLY A 206 7.70 -7.16 -14.81
CA GLY A 206 8.96 -6.54 -15.19
C GLY A 206 8.93 -5.02 -15.00
N SER A 207 9.40 -4.26 -16.00
CA SER A 207 9.39 -2.80 -15.99
C SER A 207 7.99 -2.14 -16.07
N ALA A 208 6.90 -2.92 -16.10
CA ALA A 208 5.54 -2.39 -16.12
C ALA A 208 4.94 -2.14 -14.73
N VAL A 209 5.50 -2.68 -13.64
CA VAL A 209 5.15 -2.25 -12.27
C VAL A 209 5.82 -0.91 -11.96
N LYS A 210 5.11 -0.06 -11.21
CA LYS A 210 5.62 1.18 -10.63
C LYS A 210 5.28 1.21 -9.14
N GLU A 211 6.30 1.49 -8.32
CA GLU A 211 6.12 1.90 -6.94
C GLU A 211 5.85 3.41 -6.92
N LEU A 212 4.67 3.81 -6.45
CA LEU A 212 4.26 5.22 -6.36
C LEU A 212 4.11 5.65 -4.89
N GLU A 213 4.70 6.79 -4.54
CA GLU A 213 4.43 7.48 -3.27
C GLU A 213 3.11 8.27 -3.39
N LEU A 214 2.01 7.76 -2.84
CA LEU A 214 0.65 8.33 -2.94
C LEU A 214 0.06 8.66 -1.55
N PHE A 215 -0.92 9.57 -1.51
CA PHE A 215 -1.55 10.04 -0.30
C PHE A 215 -2.89 9.36 0.00
N HIS A 216 -3.11 9.04 1.28
CA HIS A 216 -4.42 8.72 1.86
C HIS A 216 -4.68 9.67 3.04
N ALA A 217 -5.87 10.27 3.13
CA ALA A 217 -6.24 11.20 4.21
C ALA A 217 -7.31 10.59 5.12
N THR A 218 -7.13 10.73 6.42
CA THR A 218 -7.98 10.09 7.44
C THR A 218 -8.02 10.91 8.74
N ALA A 219 -8.88 10.51 9.68
CA ALA A 219 -8.90 11.06 11.04
C ALA A 219 -7.60 10.71 11.79
N GLN A 220 -7.10 11.61 12.64
CA GLN A 220 -5.94 11.31 13.49
C GLN A 220 -6.15 10.05 14.36
N SER A 221 -7.37 9.81 14.83
CA SER A 221 -7.76 8.64 15.63
C SER A 221 -7.67 7.28 14.91
N ASN A 222 -7.56 7.26 13.58
CA ASN A 222 -7.39 6.01 12.83
C ASN A 222 -5.93 5.58 12.67
N VAL A 223 -4.95 6.45 12.98
CA VAL A 223 -3.54 6.24 12.60
C VAL A 223 -2.96 4.99 13.24
N ASP A 224 -3.14 4.79 14.54
CA ASP A 224 -2.55 3.65 15.26
C ASP A 224 -3.11 2.31 14.72
N SER A 225 -4.42 2.28 14.45
CA SER A 225 -5.08 1.13 13.81
C SER A 225 -4.52 0.82 12.42
N ILE A 226 -4.16 1.85 11.64
CA ILE A 226 -3.59 1.71 10.29
C ILE A 226 -2.10 1.34 10.32
N ALA A 227 -1.34 1.85 11.28
CA ALA A 227 0.06 1.50 11.48
C ALA A 227 0.20 0.03 11.93
N ALA A 228 -0.74 -0.47 12.75
CA ALA A 228 -0.82 -1.87 13.14
C ALA A 228 -1.36 -2.79 12.03
N ASN A 229 -2.50 -2.46 11.41
CA ASN A 229 -3.29 -3.42 10.60
C ASN A 229 -3.38 -3.06 9.11
N ASN A 230 -2.59 -2.09 8.63
CA ASN A 230 -2.69 -1.49 7.29
C ASN A 230 -4.04 -0.78 7.03
N LEU A 231 -4.22 -0.26 5.81
CA LEU A 231 -5.47 0.33 5.34
C LEU A 231 -6.47 -0.75 4.90
N ASP A 232 -7.53 -0.95 5.68
CA ASP A 232 -8.55 -1.96 5.41
C ASP A 232 -9.58 -1.50 4.35
N TRP A 233 -9.50 -2.10 3.15
CA TRP A 233 -10.41 -1.84 2.04
C TRP A 233 -11.88 -2.19 2.32
N ARG A 234 -12.15 -3.13 3.24
CA ARG A 234 -13.50 -3.56 3.63
C ARG A 234 -14.23 -2.46 4.39
N ARG A 235 -13.49 -1.49 4.95
CA ARG A 235 -14.01 -0.31 5.67
C ARG A 235 -14.28 0.88 4.73
N THR A 236 -14.03 0.77 3.42
CA THR A 236 -14.27 1.85 2.43
C THR A 236 -15.76 2.15 2.27
N LYS A 237 -16.22 3.27 2.85
CA LYS A 237 -17.59 3.81 2.68
C LYS A 237 -17.76 4.64 1.38
N ARG A 238 -16.73 5.35 0.93
CA ARG A 238 -16.76 6.21 -0.28
C ARG A 238 -15.97 5.55 -1.41
N ALA A 239 -16.67 5.12 -2.46
CA ALA A 239 -16.14 4.15 -3.41
C ALA A 239 -16.21 4.56 -4.91
N LYS A 240 -16.20 5.86 -5.26
CA LYS A 240 -16.53 6.37 -6.62
C LYS A 240 -15.84 5.65 -7.79
N PHE A 241 -14.59 5.20 -7.60
CA PHE A 241 -13.83 4.45 -8.61
C PHE A 241 -13.64 2.95 -8.27
N GLY A 242 -14.07 2.50 -7.09
CA GLY A 242 -13.94 1.11 -6.65
C GLY A 242 -14.14 0.95 -5.14
N LYS A 243 -14.60 -0.23 -4.72
CA LYS A 243 -14.72 -0.65 -3.31
C LYS A 243 -13.38 -1.22 -2.81
N GLY A 244 -12.35 -0.39 -2.84
CA GLY A 244 -10.97 -0.70 -2.44
C GLY A 244 -10.36 0.42 -1.59
N VAL A 245 -9.08 0.35 -1.23
CA VAL A 245 -8.37 1.50 -0.63
C VAL A 245 -8.10 2.53 -1.73
N SER A 246 -8.55 3.76 -1.53
CA SER A 246 -8.32 4.87 -2.47
C SER A 246 -7.12 5.73 -2.04
N PHE A 247 -6.25 6.02 -3.00
CA PHE A 247 -5.05 6.85 -2.87
C PHE A 247 -5.03 7.96 -3.93
N SER A 248 -4.37 9.09 -3.67
CA SER A 248 -4.24 10.19 -4.64
C SER A 248 -2.78 10.69 -4.76
N PRO A 249 -2.30 11.07 -5.95
CA PRO A 249 -0.99 11.71 -6.10
C PRO A 249 -0.96 13.17 -5.60
N ARG A 250 -2.09 13.75 -5.17
CA ARG A 250 -2.19 15.16 -4.70
C ARG A 250 -2.77 15.20 -3.29
N ALA A 251 -2.01 15.72 -2.32
CA ALA A 251 -2.39 15.81 -0.91
C ALA A 251 -3.70 16.60 -0.70
N HIS A 252 -3.89 17.68 -1.46
CA HIS A 252 -5.16 18.45 -1.42
C HIS A 252 -6.37 17.63 -1.90
N TYR A 253 -6.21 16.78 -2.92
CA TYR A 253 -7.31 15.93 -3.39
C TYR A 253 -7.65 14.86 -2.34
N ALA A 254 -6.64 14.23 -1.75
CA ALA A 254 -6.85 13.30 -0.63
C ALA A 254 -7.60 13.98 0.52
N ASN A 255 -7.18 15.20 0.91
CA ASN A 255 -7.84 15.96 1.98
C ASN A 255 -9.27 16.40 1.62
N LYS A 256 -9.53 16.93 0.41
CA LYS A 256 -10.87 17.38 -0.02
C LYS A 256 -11.91 16.24 0.07
N TYR A 257 -11.51 15.00 -0.23
CA TYR A 257 -12.41 13.84 -0.21
C TYR A 257 -12.29 12.96 1.06
N CYS A 258 -11.50 13.39 2.05
CA CYS A 258 -11.41 12.78 3.37
C CYS A 258 -12.79 12.62 4.02
N ASN A 259 -12.95 11.62 4.89
CA ASN A 259 -14.22 11.36 5.59
C ASN A 259 -14.67 12.60 6.38
N TYR A 260 -15.94 12.98 6.29
CA TYR A 260 -16.48 14.13 7.04
C TYR A 260 -16.35 13.92 8.56
N ASN A 261 -16.46 12.67 9.01
CA ASN A 261 -16.23 12.26 10.40
C ASN A 261 -14.75 12.36 10.86
N ALA A 262 -13.82 12.81 10.00
CA ALA A 262 -12.43 13.02 10.40
C ALA A 262 -12.22 14.30 11.23
N GLY A 263 -13.22 15.19 11.32
CA GLY A 263 -13.12 16.43 12.06
C GLY A 263 -12.03 17.36 11.51
N THR A 264 -11.43 18.13 12.41
CA THR A 264 -10.32 19.06 12.13
C THR A 264 -8.94 18.43 12.34
N GLU A 265 -8.78 17.48 13.28
CA GLU A 265 -7.50 16.81 13.55
C GLU A 265 -7.25 15.63 12.60
N ARG A 266 -6.42 15.87 11.58
CA ARG A 266 -6.28 15.01 10.41
C ARG A 266 -4.88 14.43 10.26
N ALA A 267 -4.86 13.26 9.64
CA ALA A 267 -3.66 12.53 9.26
C ALA A 267 -3.58 12.38 7.74
N LEU A 268 -2.42 12.71 7.18
CA LEU A 268 -2.09 12.52 5.77
C LEU A 268 -1.00 11.44 5.68
N ILE A 269 -1.41 10.24 5.28
CA ILE A 269 -0.56 9.07 5.19
C ILE A 269 0.08 9.04 3.80
N LEU A 270 1.40 9.17 3.75
CA LEU A 270 2.19 8.94 2.54
C LEU A 270 2.49 7.45 2.46
N THR A 271 1.99 6.81 1.41
CA THR A 271 1.93 5.36 1.23
C THR A 271 2.70 4.98 -0.02
N ARG A 272 3.53 3.94 0.05
CA ARG A 272 4.08 3.28 -1.14
C ARG A 272 3.01 2.36 -1.72
N VAL A 273 2.73 2.47 -3.01
CA VAL A 273 1.67 1.70 -3.68
C VAL A 273 2.20 1.03 -4.93
N LEU A 274 2.01 -0.28 -5.05
CA LEU A 274 2.34 -1.06 -6.25
C LEU A 274 1.23 -0.87 -7.29
N VAL A 275 1.59 -0.32 -8.44
CA VAL A 275 0.68 -0.01 -9.54
C VAL A 275 1.23 -0.57 -10.84
N GLY A 276 0.50 -1.50 -11.45
CA GLY A 276 0.83 -2.06 -12.76
C GLY A 276 -0.23 -1.68 -13.80
N LYS A 277 -0.99 -2.67 -14.24
CA LYS A 277 -2.02 -2.53 -15.28
C LYS A 277 -3.25 -1.84 -14.69
N CYS A 278 -3.51 -0.62 -15.17
CA CYS A 278 -4.60 0.25 -14.74
C CYS A 278 -5.77 0.31 -15.73
N HIS A 279 -7.00 0.43 -15.25
CA HIS A 279 -8.16 0.84 -16.07
C HIS A 279 -9.10 1.81 -15.32
N LYS A 280 -9.97 2.54 -16.03
CA LYS A 280 -10.94 3.46 -15.40
C LYS A 280 -11.90 2.70 -14.47
N GLY A 281 -12.00 3.15 -13.23
CA GLY A 281 -12.82 2.53 -12.18
C GLY A 281 -14.32 2.87 -12.25
N LYS A 282 -15.14 2.11 -11.51
CA LYS A 282 -16.59 2.34 -11.35
C LYS A 282 -17.04 1.95 -9.93
N TYR A 283 -18.09 2.61 -9.41
CA TYR A 283 -18.41 2.57 -7.98
C TYR A 283 -18.80 1.20 -7.41
N TRP A 284 -19.28 0.28 -8.26
CA TRP A 284 -19.72 -1.05 -7.86
C TRP A 284 -18.60 -2.11 -7.87
N MET A 285 -17.42 -1.79 -8.41
CA MET A 285 -16.34 -2.76 -8.60
C MET A 285 -15.72 -3.17 -7.26
N LYS A 286 -15.79 -4.46 -6.95
CA LYS A 286 -15.15 -5.10 -5.78
C LYS A 286 -13.72 -5.59 -6.06
N SER A 287 -13.31 -5.62 -7.33
CA SER A 287 -11.99 -6.00 -7.82
C SER A 287 -11.72 -5.30 -9.16
N PRO A 288 -10.48 -5.27 -9.67
CA PRO A 288 -10.19 -4.89 -11.05
C PRO A 288 -10.80 -5.89 -12.07
N LYS A 289 -10.73 -5.55 -13.35
CA LYS A 289 -10.90 -6.52 -14.45
C LYS A 289 -9.77 -7.55 -14.46
N GLU A 290 -10.03 -8.73 -15.00
CA GLU A 290 -9.01 -9.75 -15.25
C GLU A 290 -7.81 -9.17 -16.02
N GLY A 291 -6.60 -9.51 -15.57
CA GLY A 291 -5.34 -8.99 -16.13
C GLY A 291 -4.98 -7.56 -15.74
N TYR A 292 -5.76 -6.90 -14.88
CA TYR A 292 -5.48 -5.60 -14.27
C TYR A 292 -5.34 -5.70 -12.74
N ASP A 293 -4.65 -4.75 -12.13
CA ASP A 293 -4.40 -4.72 -10.68
C ASP A 293 -4.88 -3.45 -9.97
N THR A 294 -5.13 -2.38 -10.71
CA THR A 294 -5.47 -1.07 -10.14
C THR A 294 -6.60 -0.43 -10.94
N THR A 295 -7.60 0.14 -10.27
CA THR A 295 -8.57 1.01 -10.95
C THR A 295 -8.23 2.47 -10.70
N ILE A 296 -8.44 3.32 -11.70
CA ILE A 296 -8.07 4.74 -11.67
C ILE A 296 -9.25 5.68 -11.89
N GLY A 297 -9.18 6.84 -11.23
CA GLY A 297 -10.08 7.97 -11.45
C GLY A 297 -9.75 8.77 -12.71
N ASN A 298 -10.62 9.74 -13.03
CA ASN A 298 -10.39 10.69 -14.13
C ASN A 298 -9.00 11.35 -13.98
N SER A 299 -8.27 11.49 -15.09
CA SER A 299 -6.93 12.10 -15.15
C SER A 299 -5.92 11.55 -14.12
N LYS A 300 -6.07 10.27 -13.71
CA LYS A 300 -5.25 9.59 -12.68
C LYS A 300 -5.22 10.32 -11.32
N SER A 301 -6.28 11.06 -11.00
CA SER A 301 -6.48 11.75 -9.71
C SER A 301 -6.64 10.81 -8.51
N VAL A 302 -7.04 9.56 -8.76
CA VAL A 302 -7.18 8.49 -7.77
C VAL A 302 -6.63 7.18 -8.34
N TYR A 303 -5.99 6.39 -7.50
CA TYR A 303 -5.66 4.98 -7.69
C TYR A 303 -6.36 4.16 -6.61
N VAL A 304 -6.96 3.03 -6.96
CA VAL A 304 -7.69 2.15 -6.02
C VAL A 304 -7.10 0.74 -6.07
N LYS A 305 -6.73 0.24 -4.88
CA LYS A 305 -6.15 -1.10 -4.65
C LYS A 305 -7.13 -1.98 -3.88
N TYR A 306 -7.05 -3.29 -4.07
CA TYR A 306 -8.11 -4.23 -3.69
C TYR A 306 -7.61 -5.45 -2.92
N GLU A 307 -6.31 -5.72 -2.95
CA GLU A 307 -5.69 -6.73 -2.11
C GLU A 307 -4.83 -6.06 -1.04
N ASP A 308 -4.66 -6.74 0.08
CA ASP A 308 -3.71 -6.33 1.12
C ASP A 308 -2.27 -6.53 0.60
N ASN A 309 -1.30 -5.85 1.24
CA ASN A 309 0.14 -5.90 0.88
C ASN A 309 0.51 -5.29 -0.48
N GLU A 310 -0.45 -4.83 -1.28
CA GLU A 310 -0.18 -4.02 -2.48
C GLU A 310 0.34 -2.60 -2.15
N PHE A 311 0.36 -2.24 -0.86
CA PHE A 311 0.76 -0.93 -0.36
C PHE A 311 1.32 -1.00 1.08
N TYR A 312 2.25 -0.09 1.38
CA TYR A 312 2.86 0.11 2.70
C TYR A 312 2.71 1.58 3.15
N PRO A 313 2.03 1.88 4.27
CA PRO A 313 1.94 3.24 4.81
C PRO A 313 3.29 3.59 5.45
N GLU A 314 4.01 4.55 4.89
CA GLU A 314 5.42 4.83 5.26
C GLU A 314 5.55 6.01 6.22
N TYR A 315 4.81 7.10 5.99
CA TYR A 315 4.83 8.28 6.85
C TYR A 315 3.43 8.81 7.13
N VAL A 316 3.26 9.47 8.27
CA VAL A 316 2.04 10.21 8.60
C VAL A 316 2.40 11.65 8.94
N ALA A 317 1.87 12.59 8.18
CA ALA A 317 1.87 14.01 8.51
C ALA A 317 0.58 14.35 9.27
N TYR A 318 0.71 14.88 10.49
CA TYR A 318 -0.42 15.34 11.30
C TYR A 318 -0.61 16.84 11.09
N TYR A 319 -1.86 17.26 10.87
CA TYR A 319 -2.22 18.64 10.57
C TYR A 319 -3.65 18.94 11.03
N ARG A 320 -3.98 20.23 11.11
CA ARG A 320 -5.38 20.68 11.24
C ARG A 320 -5.88 21.27 9.93
N GLN A 321 -7.18 21.09 9.67
CA GLN A 321 -7.95 21.81 8.66
C GLN A 321 -8.98 22.70 9.34
#